data_AF-A0A8E2E4H9-F1
#
_entry.id   AF-A0A8E2E4H9-F1
#
_cell.length_a   1.000
_cell.length_b   1.000
_cell.length_c   1.000
_cell.angle_alpha   90.00
_cell.angle_beta   90.00
_cell.angle_gamma   90.00
#
_symmetry.space_group_name_H-M   'P 1'
#
loop_
_entity.id
_entity.type
_entity.pdbx_description
1 polymer ?
#
loop_
_entity_poly.entity_id
_entity_poly.type
_entity_poly.pdbx_seq_one_letter_code
_entity_poly.pdbx_strand_id
1 'polypeptide(L)'
;MLEHPRTLTSIANLALMYSNQGRWKEAEDLEVEVMETRKRVLGEEHPSTLTSMANLASTYRNQERREVQVVETFKRVLGKKHPDTLTSMNNLAITFKAQGRNAEAILLMENASSYGERSSALSILTQHCCLKL
;
A
#
# COMPACT_ATOMS: atom_id res chain seq x y z
N MET A 1 -15.14 -2.24 22.89
CA MET A 1 -15.64 -0.88 22.58
C MET A 1 -15.73 -0.62 21.06
N LEU A 2 -15.02 -1.38 20.20
CA LEU A 2 -15.06 -1.26 18.73
C LEU A 2 -16.28 -1.86 18.01
N GLU A 3 -17.12 -2.64 18.68
CA GLU A 3 -18.23 -3.34 17.99
C GLU A 3 -19.52 -2.51 17.89
N HIS A 4 -19.57 -1.34 18.51
CA HIS A 4 -20.76 -0.51 18.44
C HIS A 4 -20.84 0.22 17.08
N PRO A 5 -21.95 0.08 16.31
CA PRO A 5 -22.05 0.64 14.95
C PRO A 5 -21.71 2.14 14.85
N ARG A 6 -22.15 2.95 15.82
CA ARG A 6 -21.82 4.39 15.87
C ARG A 6 -20.32 4.69 16.01
N THR A 7 -19.59 3.86 16.73
CA THR A 7 -18.14 3.99 16.89
C THR A 7 -17.45 3.71 15.55
N LEU A 8 -17.85 2.64 14.86
CA LEU A 8 -17.31 2.29 13.54
C LEU A 8 -17.58 3.37 12.49
N THR A 9 -18.76 4.00 12.52
CA THR A 9 -19.05 5.15 11.65
C THR A 9 -18.15 6.34 11.96
N SER A 10 -17.88 6.61 13.24
CA SER A 10 -17.01 7.71 13.64
C SER A 10 -15.55 7.47 13.21
N ILE A 11 -15.05 6.25 13.35
CA ILE A 11 -13.71 5.87 12.91
C ILE A 11 -13.59 5.91 11.38
N ALA A 12 -14.61 5.44 10.65
CA ALA A 12 -14.65 5.55 9.19
C ALA A 12 -14.59 7.01 8.71
N ASN A 13 -15.27 7.92 9.40
CA ASN A 13 -15.21 9.35 9.09
C ASN A 13 -13.83 9.94 9.39
N LEU A 14 -13.18 9.52 10.47
CA LEU A 14 -11.81 9.93 10.79
C LEU A 14 -10.81 9.47 9.71
N ALA A 15 -10.95 8.23 9.25
CA ALA A 15 -10.12 7.72 8.16
C ALA A 15 -10.29 8.53 6.87
N LEU A 16 -11.53 8.89 6.52
CA LEU A 16 -11.81 9.76 5.38
C LEU A 16 -11.16 11.15 5.55
N MET A 17 -11.16 11.71 6.77
CA MET A 17 -10.47 12.98 7.04
C MET A 17 -8.96 12.87 6.86
N TYR A 18 -8.34 11.78 7.31
CA TYR A 18 -6.90 11.52 7.09
C TYR A 18 -6.58 11.35 5.61
N SER A 19 -7.41 10.60 4.88
CA SER A 19 -7.32 10.44 3.43
C SER A 19 -7.33 11.82 2.74
N ASN A 20 -8.30 12.68 3.07
CA ASN A 20 -8.38 14.04 2.52
C ASN A 20 -7.18 14.95 2.87
N GLN A 21 -6.49 14.69 3.99
CA GLN A 21 -5.28 15.41 4.39
C GLN A 21 -4.00 14.85 3.74
N GLY A 22 -4.10 13.79 2.95
CA GLY A 22 -2.96 13.10 2.39
C GLY A 22 -2.23 12.16 3.36
N ARG A 23 -2.84 11.89 4.52
CA ARG A 23 -2.37 10.96 5.56
C ARG A 23 -2.88 9.55 5.27
N TRP A 24 -2.50 9.03 4.11
CA TRP A 24 -3.08 7.81 3.54
C TRP A 24 -2.79 6.57 4.39
N LYS A 25 -1.64 6.51 5.06
CA LYS A 25 -1.28 5.35 5.87
C LYS A 25 -2.16 5.26 7.12
N GLU A 26 -2.37 6.37 7.81
CA GLU A 26 -3.29 6.40 8.95
C GLU A 26 -4.75 6.17 8.54
N ALA A 27 -5.13 6.60 7.33
CA ALA A 27 -6.45 6.30 6.77
C ALA A 27 -6.62 4.80 6.49
N GLU A 28 -5.64 4.18 5.84
CA GLU A 28 -5.61 2.75 5.52
C GLU A 28 -5.75 1.89 6.79
N ASP A 29 -4.93 2.15 7.82
CA ASP A 29 -4.94 1.35 9.04
C ASP A 29 -6.32 1.37 9.74
N LEU A 30 -6.96 2.54 9.78
CA LEU A 30 -8.31 2.70 10.32
C LEU A 30 -9.39 2.07 9.43
N GLU A 31 -9.28 2.21 8.11
CA GLU A 31 -10.21 1.62 7.14
C GLU A 31 -10.19 0.09 7.19
N VAL A 32 -9.00 -0.52 7.32
CA VAL A 32 -8.82 -1.97 7.50
C VAL A 32 -9.48 -2.43 8.80
N GLU A 33 -9.20 -1.76 9.93
CA GLU A 33 -9.79 -2.12 11.22
C GLU A 33 -11.33 -2.06 11.21
N VAL A 34 -11.89 -0.99 10.63
CA VAL A 34 -13.34 -0.83 10.52
C VAL A 34 -13.94 -1.86 9.57
N MET A 35 -13.30 -2.14 8.44
CA MET A 35 -13.77 -3.11 7.46
C MET A 35 -13.82 -4.52 8.06
N GLU A 36 -12.75 -4.97 8.71
CA GLU A 36 -12.68 -6.29 9.36
C GLU A 36 -13.70 -6.42 10.50
N THR A 37 -13.90 -5.35 11.28
CA THR A 37 -14.90 -5.35 12.35
C THR A 37 -16.32 -5.39 11.79
N ARG A 38 -16.63 -4.62 10.75
CA ARG A 38 -17.95 -4.63 10.09
C ARG A 38 -18.21 -5.98 9.41
N LYS A 39 -17.20 -6.57 8.77
CA LYS A 39 -17.30 -7.92 8.18
C LYS A 39 -17.65 -8.95 9.25
N ARG A 40 -17.02 -8.89 10.43
CA ARG A 40 -17.33 -9.79 11.56
C ARG A 40 -18.72 -9.57 12.16
N VAL A 41 -19.13 -8.32 12.37
CA VAL A 41 -20.36 -7.98 13.13
C VAL A 41 -21.61 -7.94 12.25
N LEU A 42 -21.50 -7.46 11.01
CA LEU A 42 -22.63 -7.20 10.11
C LEU A 42 -22.68 -8.18 8.92
N GLY A 43 -21.58 -8.88 8.65
CA GLY A 43 -21.41 -9.71 7.46
C GLY A 43 -20.78 -8.95 6.29
N GLU A 44 -20.30 -9.71 5.31
CA GLU A 44 -19.55 -9.22 4.15
C GLU A 44 -20.41 -8.43 3.17
N GLU A 45 -21.64 -8.87 2.93
CA GLU A 45 -22.57 -8.23 1.98
C GLU A 45 -23.32 -7.02 2.57
N HIS A 46 -23.12 -6.73 3.86
CA HIS A 46 -23.82 -5.62 4.49
C HIS A 46 -23.38 -4.28 3.87
N PRO A 47 -24.33 -3.35 3.56
CA PRO A 47 -24.01 -2.09 2.88
C PRO A 47 -22.89 -1.27 3.55
N SER A 48 -22.82 -1.26 4.88
CA SER A 48 -21.76 -0.57 5.62
C SER A 48 -20.39 -1.24 5.48
N THR A 49 -20.33 -2.57 5.34
CA THR A 49 -19.08 -3.31 5.07
C THR A 49 -18.60 -3.01 3.66
N LEU A 50 -19.51 -3.08 2.68
CA LEU A 50 -19.21 -2.72 1.28
C LEU A 50 -18.75 -1.27 1.14
N THR A 51 -19.35 -0.33 1.88
CA THR A 51 -18.91 1.06 1.92
C THR A 51 -17.50 1.20 2.48
N SER A 52 -17.16 0.46 3.54
CA SER A 52 -15.79 0.44 4.08
C SER A 52 -14.77 -0.12 3.08
N MET A 53 -15.13 -1.18 2.36
CA MET A 53 -14.29 -1.74 1.30
C MET A 53 -14.09 -0.74 0.16
N ALA A 54 -15.13 0.00 -0.24
CA ALA A 54 -15.04 1.03 -1.27
C ALA A 54 -14.13 2.20 -0.86
N ASN A 55 -14.21 2.64 0.41
CA ASN A 55 -13.32 3.68 0.93
C ASN A 55 -11.86 3.23 0.94
N LEU A 56 -11.59 2.02 1.43
CA LEU A 56 -10.25 1.43 1.43
C LEU A 56 -9.67 1.33 0.01
N ALA A 57 -10.48 0.87 -0.96
CA ALA A 57 -10.06 0.84 -2.37
C ALA A 57 -9.74 2.23 -2.93
N SER A 58 -10.49 3.26 -2.54
CA SER A 58 -10.23 4.65 -2.93
C SER A 58 -8.92 5.18 -2.34
N THR A 59 -8.66 4.92 -1.05
CA THR A 59 -7.40 5.29 -0.38
C THR A 59 -6.21 4.65 -1.09
N TYR A 60 -6.30 3.36 -1.39
CA TYR A 60 -5.26 2.64 -2.14
C TYR A 60 -4.99 3.21 -3.53
N ARG A 61 -6.05 3.51 -4.29
CA ARG A 61 -5.92 4.11 -5.63
C ARG A 61 -5.21 5.48 -5.57
N ASN A 62 -5.54 6.28 -4.56
CA ASN A 62 -4.93 7.60 -4.39
C ASN A 62 -3.46 7.49 -4.00
N GLN A 63 -3.11 6.54 -3.12
CA GLN A 63 -1.74 6.26 -2.74
C GLN A 63 -0.91 5.77 -3.93
N GLU A 64 -1.40 4.78 -4.69
CA GLU A 64 -0.73 4.27 -5.89
C GLU A 64 -0.49 5.38 -6.92
N ARG A 65 -1.50 6.19 -7.23
CA ARG A 65 -1.37 7.28 -8.21
C ARG A 65 -0.25 8.24 -7.82
N ARG A 66 -0.14 8.59 -6.54
CA ARG A 66 0.90 9.48 -6.02
C ARG A 66 2.28 8.81 -6.11
N GLU A 67 2.40 7.57 -5.66
CA GLU A 67 3.67 6.86 -5.64
C GLU A 67 4.21 6.59 -7.05
N VAL A 68 3.34 6.21 -8.00
CA VAL A 68 3.69 6.11 -9.43
C VAL A 68 4.18 7.45 -9.97
N GLN A 69 3.49 8.56 -9.65
CA GLN A 69 3.91 9.89 -10.10
C GLN A 69 5.28 10.28 -9.51
N VAL A 70 5.55 9.96 -8.24
CA VAL A 70 6.85 10.20 -7.60
C VAL A 70 7.95 9.41 -8.31
N VAL A 71 7.73 8.11 -8.54
CA VAL A 71 8.66 7.23 -9.23
C VAL A 71 8.98 7.75 -10.63
N GLU A 72 7.97 8.12 -11.42
CA GLU A 72 8.19 8.65 -12.78
C GLU A 72 8.91 10.00 -12.77
N THR A 73 8.62 10.85 -11.77
CA THR A 73 9.31 12.13 -11.62
C THR A 73 10.78 11.93 -11.26
N PHE A 74 11.09 11.04 -10.32
CA PHE A 74 12.46 10.72 -9.93
C PHE A 74 13.23 10.02 -11.06
N LYS A 75 12.60 9.11 -11.81
CA LYS A 75 13.19 8.53 -13.02
C LYS A 75 13.59 9.61 -14.04
N ARG A 76 12.77 10.65 -14.21
CA ARG A 76 13.03 11.76 -15.15
C ARG A 76 14.13 12.72 -14.66
N VAL A 77 14.12 13.06 -13.37
CA VAL A 77 15.00 14.10 -12.80
C VAL A 77 16.35 13.53 -12.35
N LEU A 78 16.33 12.40 -11.64
CA LEU A 78 17.50 11.80 -11.00
C LEU A 78 18.04 10.59 -11.77
N GLY A 79 17.22 10.01 -12.65
CA GLY A 79 17.55 8.82 -13.42
C GLY A 79 17.20 7.52 -12.70
N LYS A 80 16.95 6.47 -13.47
CA LYS A 80 16.42 5.16 -13.01
C LYS A 80 17.26 4.44 -11.96
N LYS A 81 18.55 4.77 -11.84
CA LYS A 81 19.51 4.14 -10.91
C LYS A 81 19.77 4.93 -9.64
N HIS A 82 19.22 6.14 -9.53
CA HIS A 82 19.48 6.98 -8.38
C HIS A 82 18.91 6.34 -7.10
N PRO A 83 19.63 6.38 -5.96
CA PRO A 83 19.16 5.81 -4.69
C PRO A 83 17.72 6.20 -4.36
N ASP A 84 17.37 7.48 -4.44
CA ASP A 84 16.01 7.96 -4.18
C ASP A 84 14.94 7.40 -5.14
N THR A 85 15.31 7.16 -6.41
CA THR A 85 14.41 6.50 -7.37
C THR A 85 14.17 5.06 -6.94
N LEU A 86 15.22 4.33 -6.56
CA LEU A 86 15.13 2.95 -6.09
C LEU A 86 14.32 2.86 -4.77
N THR A 87 14.55 3.78 -3.83
CA THR A 87 13.76 3.87 -2.59
C THR A 87 12.29 4.14 -2.88
N SER A 88 11.97 5.06 -3.81
CA SER A 88 10.58 5.33 -4.19
C SER A 88 9.90 4.13 -4.88
N MET A 89 10.64 3.38 -5.71
CA MET A 89 10.15 2.14 -6.32
C MET A 89 9.91 1.04 -5.28
N ASN A 90 10.79 0.94 -4.27
CA ASN A 90 10.61 0.00 -3.16
C ASN A 90 9.38 0.33 -2.31
N ASN A 91 9.14 1.62 -2.04
CA ASN A 91 7.93 2.06 -1.32
C ASN A 91 6.65 1.70 -2.09
N LEU A 92 6.64 1.93 -3.41
CA LEU A 92 5.52 1.51 -4.27
C LEU A 92 5.31 0.00 -4.28
N ALA A 93 6.38 -0.80 -4.24
CA ALA A 93 6.28 -2.25 -4.14
C ALA A 93 5.67 -2.70 -2.79
N ILE A 94 6.01 -2.02 -1.69
CA ILE A 94 5.40 -2.27 -0.38
C ILE A 94 3.90 -1.98 -0.41
N THR A 95 3.48 -0.89 -1.05
CA THR A 95 2.06 -0.56 -1.24
C THR A 95 1.32 -1.64 -2.04
N PHE A 96 1.90 -2.14 -3.13
CA PHE A 96 1.31 -3.26 -3.88
C PHE A 96 1.19 -4.53 -3.05
N LYS A 97 2.18 -4.83 -2.21
CA LYS A 97 2.12 -5.98 -1.30
C LYS A 97 1.02 -5.81 -0.25
N ALA A 98 0.85 -4.62 0.31
CA ALA A 98 -0.25 -4.33 1.26
C ALA A 98 -1.64 -4.52 0.61
N GLN A 99 -1.74 -4.27 -0.70
CA GLN A 99 -2.95 -4.50 -1.50
C GLN A 99 -3.14 -5.96 -1.95
N GLY A 100 -2.23 -6.88 -1.60
CA GLY A 100 -2.25 -8.27 -2.08
C GLY A 100 -1.80 -8.45 -3.54
N ARG A 101 -1.36 -7.39 -4.21
CA ARG A 101 -0.83 -7.39 -5.59
C ARG A 101 0.64 -7.83 -5.62
N ASN A 102 0.90 -9.02 -5.08
CA ASN A 102 2.26 -9.54 -4.88
C ASN A 102 3.04 -9.69 -6.21
N ALA A 103 2.37 -10.09 -7.29
CA ALA A 103 3.00 -10.23 -8.60
C ALA A 103 3.54 -8.89 -9.14
N GLU A 104 2.77 -7.81 -8.99
CA GLU A 104 3.17 -6.47 -9.42
C GLU A 104 4.30 -5.90 -8.55
N ALA A 105 4.25 -6.16 -7.24
CA ALA A 105 5.33 -5.82 -6.33
C ALA A 105 6.66 -6.50 -6.73
N ILE A 106 6.61 -7.80 -7.04
CA ILE A 106 7.78 -8.59 -7.47
C ILE A 106 8.35 -8.01 -8.77
N LEU A 107 7.51 -7.81 -9.80
CA LEU A 107 7.95 -7.25 -11.09
C LEU A 107 8.59 -5.86 -10.93
N LEU A 108 8.06 -5.03 -10.03
CA LEU A 108 8.64 -3.71 -9.76
C LEU A 108 10.00 -3.82 -9.04
N MET A 109 10.15 -4.75 -8.10
CA MET A 109 11.40 -5.02 -7.40
C MET A 109 12.48 -5.64 -8.29
N GLU A 110 12.10 -6.51 -9.22
CA GLU A 110 13.01 -7.08 -10.24
C GLU A 110 13.52 -5.96 -11.16
N ASN A 111 12.62 -5.08 -11.62
CA ASN A 111 13.01 -3.91 -12.40
C ASN A 111 13.98 -3.00 -11.62
N ALA A 112 13.70 -2.71 -10.34
CA ALA A 112 14.60 -1.92 -9.49
C ALA A 112 15.96 -2.58 -9.29
N SER A 113 16.00 -3.90 -9.07
CA SER A 113 17.22 -4.69 -8.89
C SER A 113 18.06 -4.71 -10.16
N SER A 114 17.44 -4.85 -11.33
CA SER A 114 18.15 -4.77 -12.63
C SER A 114 18.88 -3.43 -12.83
N TYR A 115 18.39 -2.35 -12.21
CA TYR A 115 19.05 -1.04 -12.22
C TYR A 115 20.23 -0.97 -11.24
N GLY A 116 20.13 -1.61 -10.07
CA GLY A 116 21.18 -1.70 -9.05
C GLY A 116 22.32 -2.67 -9.39
N GLU A 117 22.04 -3.75 -10.12
CA GLU A 117 22.99 -4.84 -10.42
C GLU A 117 24.11 -4.46 -11.38
N ARG A 118 24.01 -3.33 -12.12
CA ARG A 118 25.17 -2.81 -12.87
C ARG A 118 26.17 -2.04 -11.99
N SER A 119 25.85 -1.76 -10.72
CA SER A 119 26.74 -1.03 -9.82
C SER A 119 27.35 -1.90 -8.72
N SER A 120 26.75 -3.04 -8.36
CA SER A 120 27.34 -3.94 -7.36
C SER A 120 26.76 -5.35 -7.53
N ALA A 121 27.53 -6.23 -8.15
CA ALA A 121 27.33 -7.66 -8.04
C ALA A 121 27.52 -8.09 -6.57
N LEU A 122 26.65 -9.00 -6.10
CA LEU A 122 26.67 -9.73 -4.82
C LEU A 122 26.28 -8.97 -3.53
N SER A 123 25.30 -9.48 -2.77
CA SER A 123 25.63 -10.38 -1.64
C SER A 123 24.50 -10.73 -0.65
N ILE A 124 23.30 -10.11 -0.59
CA ILE A 124 22.47 -10.29 0.64
C ILE A 124 21.02 -10.79 0.47
N LEU A 125 20.29 -10.54 -0.62
CA LEU A 125 18.82 -10.75 -0.60
C LEU A 125 18.28 -12.07 -1.18
N THR A 126 19.11 -12.90 -1.83
CA THR A 126 18.66 -14.22 -2.32
C THR A 126 18.59 -15.29 -1.22
N GLN A 127 19.11 -15.03 -0.02
CA GLN A 127 19.16 -16.06 1.02
C GLN A 127 17.92 -16.14 1.92
N HIS A 128 17.05 -15.13 1.93
CA HIS A 128 15.88 -15.16 2.83
C HIS A 128 14.58 -15.70 2.20
N CYS A 129 14.52 -15.84 0.87
CA CYS A 129 13.29 -16.27 0.18
C CYS A 129 13.19 -17.79 -0.06
N CYS A 130 14.25 -18.57 0.17
CA CYS A 130 14.25 -20.03 -0.05
C CYS A 130 13.91 -20.89 1.19
N LEU A 131 13.53 -20.31 2.34
CA LEU A 131 13.40 -21.08 3.60
C LEU A 131 11.98 -21.21 4.18
N LYS A 132 10.92 -20.93 3.42
CA LYS A 132 9.55 -21.34 3.76
C LYS A 132 8.75 -21.76 2.53
N LEU A 133 9.07 -22.94 2.00
CA LEU A 133 8.13 -23.85 1.36
C LEU A 133 7.97 -25.07 2.25
#